data_AF-A0A2Z5BPL1-F1
#
_entry.id   AF-A0A2Z5BPL1-F1
#
_cell.length_a   1.000
_cell.length_b   1.000
_cell.length_c   1.000
_cell.angle_alpha   90.00
_cell.angle_beta   90.00
_cell.angle_gamma   90.00
#
_symmetry.space_group_name_H-M   'P 1'
#
loop_
_entity.id
_entity.type
_entity.pdbx_description
1 polymer ?
#
loop_
_entity_poly.entity_id
_entity_poly.type
_entity_poly.pdbx_seq_one_letter_code
_entity_poly.pdbx_strand_id
1 'polypeptide(L)'
;MSAAVTDPWARTDSGSVRTLEGINPLAKLAAPLPAMILLVFVRDLATPLAFIAVAYVVVLLGARLTARVALLLFVALPAAALVIGASMSLWTDPARVGGAVLTHVGSWTLTSGALAVGSATGLRLAAIVALTLIAGLTTTGPDLVRASVQQLRVPYRVGYTALAAFRFVPRFGHELDVIRQAHRVRGSHGGRGPFAAIARWWGYLVPLLAGAIRHAERVALSMDARAFGAHPDRTERHLVPWRRRDTVFVVVFWLVSGAILIALFPWTV
;
A
#
# COMPACT_ATOMS: atom_id res chain seq x y z
N MET A 1 22.72 -36.32 0.23
CA MET A 1 21.62 -35.47 -0.33
C MET A 1 21.90 -34.03 0.08
N SER A 2 22.46 -33.23 -0.84
CA SER A 2 22.77 -31.81 -0.58
C SER A 2 21.46 -31.03 -0.49
N ALA A 3 21.20 -30.43 0.68
CA ALA A 3 20.07 -29.54 0.87
C ALA A 3 20.36 -28.25 0.08
N ALA A 4 19.66 -28.06 -1.03
CA ALA A 4 19.74 -26.84 -1.81
C ALA A 4 19.37 -25.66 -0.91
N VAL A 5 20.35 -24.80 -0.62
CA VAL A 5 20.15 -23.53 0.07
C VAL A 5 19.32 -22.65 -0.86
N THR A 6 18.02 -22.58 -0.61
CA THR A 6 17.12 -21.64 -1.27
C THR A 6 17.41 -20.25 -0.72
N ASP A 7 18.23 -19.48 -1.43
CA ASP A 7 18.41 -18.06 -1.15
C ASP A 7 17.10 -17.32 -1.50
N PRO A 8 16.37 -16.77 -0.52
CA PRO A 8 15.11 -16.06 -0.77
C PRO A 8 15.30 -14.78 -1.60
N TRP A 9 16.56 -14.36 -1.84
CA TRP A 9 16.92 -13.13 -2.54
C TRP A 9 17.69 -13.37 -3.84
N ALA A 10 17.89 -14.64 -4.24
CA ALA A 10 18.46 -14.96 -5.54
C ALA A 10 17.55 -14.39 -6.63
N ARG A 11 18.12 -13.56 -7.52
CA ARG A 11 17.38 -13.04 -8.68
C ARG A 11 16.94 -14.22 -9.53
N THR A 12 15.65 -14.52 -9.48
CA THR A 12 15.02 -15.18 -10.62
C THR A 12 15.01 -14.11 -11.71
N ASP A 13 16.00 -14.16 -12.59
CA ASP A 13 15.93 -13.48 -13.88
C ASP A 13 14.79 -14.13 -14.68
N SER A 14 13.55 -13.87 -14.25
CA SER A 14 12.38 -14.10 -15.07
C SER A 14 12.44 -13.02 -16.15
N GLY A 15 13.05 -13.38 -17.28
CA GLY A 15 13.04 -12.64 -18.53
C GLY A 15 11.63 -12.46 -19.12
N SER A 16 10.63 -12.20 -18.29
CA SER A 16 9.31 -11.76 -18.72
C SER A 16 9.37 -10.25 -18.91
N VAL A 17 9.42 -9.83 -20.17
CA VAL A 17 9.25 -8.44 -20.61
C VAL A 17 7.88 -7.86 -20.20
N ARG A 18 6.99 -8.68 -19.59
CA ARG A 18 5.57 -8.38 -19.32
C ARG A 18 5.22 -8.09 -17.86
N THR A 19 6.10 -8.34 -16.90
CA THR A 19 5.74 -8.20 -15.48
C THR A 19 5.97 -6.77 -14.98
N LEU A 20 4.96 -6.18 -14.33
CA LEU A 20 5.10 -4.92 -13.58
C LEU A 20 6.25 -5.02 -12.57
N GLU A 21 6.56 -6.22 -12.07
CA GLU A 21 7.70 -6.50 -11.17
C GLU A 21 9.02 -5.88 -11.68
N GLY A 22 9.23 -5.79 -13.00
CA GLY A 22 10.45 -5.21 -13.59
C GLY A 22 10.45 -3.68 -13.76
N ILE A 23 9.33 -3.00 -13.51
CA ILE A 23 9.22 -1.53 -13.59
C ILE A 23 9.72 -0.89 -12.30
N ASN A 24 10.40 0.26 -12.42
CA ASN A 24 10.92 1.00 -11.27
C ASN A 24 9.79 1.34 -10.26
N PRO A 25 10.01 1.10 -8.95
CA PRO A 25 9.07 1.44 -7.87
C PRO A 25 8.48 2.84 -7.94
N LEU A 26 9.33 3.84 -8.24
CA LEU A 26 8.91 5.24 -8.31
C LEU A 26 8.03 5.51 -9.53
N ALA A 27 8.24 4.82 -10.64
CA ALA A 27 7.39 4.94 -11.83
C ALA A 27 5.98 4.41 -11.55
N LYS A 28 5.87 3.30 -10.81
CA LYS A 28 4.58 2.73 -10.36
C LYS A 28 3.79 3.64 -9.43
N LEU A 29 4.48 4.48 -8.65
CA LEU A 29 3.86 5.51 -7.82
C LEU A 29 3.54 6.77 -8.64
N ALA A 30 4.49 7.28 -9.41
CA ALA A 30 4.34 8.50 -10.20
C ALA A 30 3.24 8.40 -11.27
N ALA A 31 3.04 7.23 -11.86
CA ALA A 31 2.02 7.02 -12.90
C ALA A 31 0.59 7.32 -12.40
N PRO A 32 0.05 6.64 -11.36
CA PRO A 32 -1.31 6.88 -10.87
C PRO A 32 -1.49 8.17 -10.07
N LEU A 33 -0.41 8.78 -9.54
CA LEU A 33 -0.51 9.91 -8.61
C LEU A 33 -1.37 11.09 -9.12
N PRO A 34 -1.18 11.61 -10.36
CA PRO A 34 -2.03 12.69 -10.86
C PRO A 34 -3.51 12.30 -10.96
N ALA A 35 -3.80 11.07 -11.41
CA ALA A 35 -5.18 10.57 -11.48
C ALA A 35 -5.81 10.48 -10.07
N MET A 36 -5.06 10.00 -9.08
CA MET A 36 -5.53 9.93 -7.69
C MET A 36 -5.86 11.31 -7.12
N ILE A 37 -5.02 12.33 -7.39
CA ILE A 37 -5.25 13.70 -6.93
C ILE A 37 -6.49 14.29 -7.62
N LEU A 38 -6.61 14.11 -8.94
CA LEU A 38 -7.73 14.66 -9.72
C LEU A 38 -9.06 14.00 -9.37
N LEU A 39 -9.06 12.69 -9.09
CA LEU A 39 -10.25 11.96 -8.64
C LEU A 39 -10.91 12.57 -7.40
N VAL A 40 -10.18 13.28 -6.54
CA VAL A 40 -10.76 13.97 -5.37
C VAL A 40 -11.82 15.00 -5.77
N PHE A 41 -11.64 15.66 -6.93
CA PHE A 41 -12.51 16.72 -7.42
C PHE A 41 -13.67 16.21 -8.28
N VAL A 42 -13.62 14.95 -8.71
CA VAL A 42 -14.56 14.32 -9.66
C VAL A 42 -15.84 13.89 -8.95
N ARG A 43 -17.02 14.39 -9.36
CA ARG A 43 -18.30 14.08 -8.69
C ARG A 43 -19.20 13.09 -9.43
N ASP A 44 -18.84 12.71 -10.66
CA ASP A 44 -19.60 11.75 -11.46
C ASP A 44 -19.27 10.28 -11.13
N LEU A 45 -20.10 9.38 -11.67
CA LEU A 45 -20.00 7.94 -11.46
C LEU A 45 -19.08 7.25 -12.48
N ALA A 46 -18.98 7.80 -13.69
CA ALA A 46 -18.32 7.18 -14.83
C ALA A 46 -16.78 7.24 -14.71
N THR A 47 -16.26 8.39 -14.28
CA THR A 47 -14.82 8.65 -14.20
C THR A 47 -14.14 7.74 -13.17
N PRO A 48 -14.62 7.58 -11.92
CA PRO A 48 -14.05 6.60 -10.99
C PRO A 48 -14.10 5.17 -11.51
N LEU A 49 -15.20 4.79 -12.17
CA LEU A 49 -15.36 3.45 -12.74
C LEU A 49 -14.33 3.20 -13.86
N ALA A 50 -14.09 4.17 -14.74
CA ALA A 50 -13.06 4.10 -15.77
C ALA A 50 -11.66 3.91 -15.15
N PHE A 51 -11.33 4.63 -14.08
CA PHE A 51 -10.04 4.45 -13.38
C PHE A 51 -9.90 3.10 -12.66
N ILE A 52 -11.00 2.55 -12.12
CA ILE A 52 -11.01 1.18 -11.60
C ILE A 52 -10.69 0.19 -12.73
N ALA A 53 -11.32 0.35 -13.91
CA ALA A 53 -11.08 -0.51 -15.06
C ALA A 53 -9.62 -0.43 -15.53
N VAL A 54 -9.05 0.78 -15.64
CA VAL A 54 -7.62 0.96 -15.96
C VAL A 54 -6.72 0.29 -14.93
N ALA A 55 -6.98 0.49 -13.63
CA ALA A 55 -6.21 -0.14 -12.57
C ALA A 55 -6.27 -1.67 -12.67
N TYR A 56 -7.44 -2.24 -12.94
CA TYR A 56 -7.61 -3.68 -13.11
C TYR A 56 -6.84 -4.19 -14.33
N VAL A 57 -6.94 -3.52 -15.48
CA VAL A 57 -6.18 -3.90 -16.67
C VAL A 57 -4.69 -3.91 -16.37
N VAL A 58 -4.16 -2.87 -15.72
CA VAL A 58 -2.74 -2.79 -15.36
C VAL A 58 -2.34 -3.92 -14.40
N VAL A 59 -3.10 -4.15 -13.33
CA VAL A 59 -2.80 -5.19 -12.33
C VAL A 59 -2.93 -6.59 -12.93
N LEU A 60 -3.98 -6.88 -13.69
CA LEU A 60 -4.20 -8.21 -14.29
C LEU A 60 -3.16 -8.55 -15.35
N LEU A 61 -2.68 -7.57 -16.12
CA LEU A 61 -1.65 -7.79 -17.14
C LEU A 61 -0.24 -7.91 -16.54
N GLY A 62 0.01 -7.26 -15.40
CA GLY A 62 1.37 -7.07 -14.90
C GLY A 62 1.70 -7.72 -13.55
N ALA A 63 0.71 -8.06 -12.74
CA ALA A 63 0.89 -8.67 -11.43
C ALA A 63 0.59 -10.18 -11.46
N ARG A 64 1.21 -10.94 -10.56
CA ARG A 64 0.89 -12.37 -10.39
C ARG A 64 -0.46 -12.53 -9.70
N LEU A 65 -1.41 -13.14 -10.41
CA LEU A 65 -2.73 -13.42 -9.88
C LEU A 65 -2.69 -14.60 -8.92
N THR A 66 -2.64 -14.28 -7.63
CA THR A 66 -2.88 -15.25 -6.56
C THR A 66 -4.34 -15.20 -6.12
N ALA A 67 -4.86 -16.27 -5.52
CA ALA A 67 -6.24 -16.31 -5.02
C ALA A 67 -6.55 -15.15 -4.05
N ARG A 68 -5.56 -14.72 -3.25
CA ARG A 68 -5.68 -13.57 -2.35
C ARG A 68 -5.83 -12.25 -3.11
N VAL A 69 -5.06 -12.05 -4.18
CA VAL A 69 -5.18 -10.86 -5.03
C VAL A 69 -6.52 -10.86 -5.76
N ALA A 70 -6.96 -12.00 -6.29
CA ALA A 70 -8.27 -12.11 -6.93
C ALA A 70 -9.42 -11.82 -5.95
N LEU A 71 -9.37 -12.37 -4.72
CA LEU A 71 -10.34 -12.07 -3.67
C LEU A 71 -10.34 -10.57 -3.33
N LEU A 72 -9.16 -9.96 -3.20
CA LEU A 72 -9.04 -8.55 -2.89
C LEU A 72 -9.62 -7.66 -3.98
N LEU A 73 -9.33 -7.97 -5.25
CA LEU A 73 -9.83 -7.21 -6.40
C LEU A 73 -11.33 -7.45 -6.59
N PHE A 74 -11.78 -8.69 -6.77
CA PHE A 74 -13.15 -8.96 -7.21
C PHE A 74 -14.19 -9.03 -6.09
N VAL A 75 -13.75 -9.14 -4.83
CA VAL A 75 -14.68 -9.24 -3.68
C VAL A 75 -14.46 -8.07 -2.73
N ALA A 76 -13.26 -7.93 -2.16
CA ALA A 76 -13.04 -6.97 -1.08
C ALA A 76 -13.22 -5.51 -1.56
N LEU A 77 -12.66 -5.15 -2.73
CA LEU A 77 -12.75 -3.79 -3.24
C LEU A 77 -14.18 -3.39 -3.65
N PRO A 78 -14.95 -4.18 -4.44
CA PRO A 78 -16.36 -3.91 -4.71
C PRO A 78 -17.21 -3.87 -3.45
N ALA A 79 -17.00 -4.81 -2.52
CA ALA A 79 -17.73 -4.82 -1.25
C ALA A 79 -17.46 -3.55 -0.44
N ALA A 80 -16.19 -3.10 -0.37
CA ALA A 80 -15.84 -1.84 0.28
C ALA A 80 -16.49 -0.64 -0.42
N ALA A 81 -16.49 -0.60 -1.76
CA ALA A 81 -17.14 0.45 -2.54
C ALA A 81 -18.65 0.52 -2.24
N LEU A 82 -19.31 -0.62 -2.17
CA LEU A 82 -20.74 -0.73 -1.86
C LEU A 82 -21.04 -0.31 -0.41
N VAL A 83 -20.26 -0.80 0.56
CA VAL A 83 -20.45 -0.45 1.97
C VAL A 83 -20.24 1.04 2.20
N ILE A 84 -19.16 1.61 1.66
CA ILE A 84 -18.88 3.04 1.76
C ILE A 84 -19.95 3.84 1.02
N GLY A 85 -20.34 3.43 -0.18
CA GLY A 85 -21.33 4.14 -0.98
C GLY A 85 -22.71 4.14 -0.33
N ALA A 86 -23.15 3.01 0.21
CA ALA A 86 -24.41 2.89 0.96
C ALA A 86 -24.37 3.70 2.25
N SER A 87 -23.25 3.65 2.98
CA SER A 87 -23.05 4.46 4.19
C SER A 87 -23.11 5.95 3.87
N MET A 88 -22.38 6.44 2.86
CA MET A 88 -22.43 7.85 2.48
C MET A 88 -23.82 8.26 1.99
N SER A 89 -24.53 7.41 1.27
CA SER A 89 -25.91 7.68 0.84
C SER A 89 -26.86 7.86 2.03
N LEU A 90 -26.68 7.06 3.09
CA LEU A 90 -27.49 7.09 4.30
C LEU A 90 -27.31 8.38 5.12
N TRP A 91 -26.09 8.94 5.12
CA TRP A 91 -25.70 10.11 5.90
C TRP A 91 -25.78 11.43 5.11
N THR A 92 -26.08 11.37 3.80
CA THR A 92 -26.17 12.55 2.95
C THR A 92 -27.47 13.29 3.24
N ASP A 93 -27.36 14.60 3.51
CA ASP A 93 -28.51 15.46 3.81
C ASP A 93 -29.43 15.61 2.57
N PRO A 94 -30.69 15.13 2.64
CA PRO A 94 -31.65 15.24 1.54
C PRO A 94 -31.92 16.68 1.11
N ALA A 95 -31.77 17.66 2.00
CA ALA A 95 -31.99 19.07 1.68
C ALA A 95 -30.90 19.65 0.76
N ARG A 96 -29.70 19.04 0.75
CA ARG A 96 -28.58 19.46 -0.08
C ARG A 96 -28.54 18.76 -1.44
N VAL A 97 -29.29 17.67 -1.57
CA VAL A 97 -29.22 16.80 -2.75
C VAL A 97 -30.62 16.54 -3.27
N GLY A 98 -30.99 17.32 -4.29
CA GLY A 98 -32.27 17.19 -4.98
C GLY A 98 -32.48 15.80 -5.61
N GLY A 99 -33.72 15.46 -5.93
CA GLY A 99 -34.09 14.20 -6.58
C GLY A 99 -35.36 13.60 -6.00
N ALA A 100 -35.91 12.62 -6.70
CA ALA A 100 -37.07 11.87 -6.23
C ALA A 100 -36.74 11.13 -4.92
N VAL A 101 -37.69 11.16 -3.97
CA VAL A 101 -37.63 10.36 -2.75
C VAL A 101 -37.86 8.91 -3.14
N LEU A 102 -36.91 8.04 -2.82
CA LEU A 102 -36.99 6.61 -3.11
C LEU A 102 -37.67 5.87 -1.97
N THR A 103 -37.24 6.14 -0.74
CA THR A 103 -37.80 5.55 0.47
C THR A 103 -37.77 6.57 1.61
N HIS A 104 -38.69 6.41 2.55
CA HIS A 104 -38.71 7.19 3.79
C HIS A 104 -38.98 6.23 4.95
N VAL A 105 -38.30 6.45 6.07
CA VAL A 105 -38.49 5.70 7.31
C VAL A 105 -38.58 6.72 8.45
N GLY A 106 -39.80 7.03 8.88
CA GLY A 106 -40.05 8.09 9.85
C GLY A 106 -39.60 9.46 9.33
N SER A 107 -38.67 10.11 10.06
CA SER A 107 -38.06 11.38 9.67
C SER A 107 -36.87 11.25 8.71
N TRP A 108 -36.38 10.02 8.47
CA TRP A 108 -35.28 9.77 7.56
C TRP A 108 -35.79 9.56 6.14
N THR A 109 -35.17 10.23 5.16
CA THR A 109 -35.53 10.12 3.75
C THR A 109 -34.31 9.81 2.91
N LEU A 110 -34.46 8.88 1.97
CA LEU A 110 -33.43 8.55 0.98
C LEU A 110 -33.86 9.10 -0.37
N THR A 111 -33.07 10.02 -0.91
CA THR A 111 -33.30 10.57 -2.24
C THR A 111 -32.42 9.85 -3.27
N SER A 112 -32.90 9.82 -4.52
CA SER A 112 -32.09 9.37 -5.67
C SER A 112 -30.78 10.14 -5.81
N GLY A 113 -30.79 11.43 -5.47
CA GLY A 113 -29.58 12.25 -5.40
C GLY A 113 -28.60 11.78 -4.32
N ALA A 114 -29.08 11.47 -3.11
CA ALA A 114 -28.25 10.94 -2.03
C ALA A 114 -27.57 9.62 -2.43
N LEU A 115 -28.29 8.72 -3.11
CA LEU A 115 -27.71 7.50 -3.68
C LEU A 115 -26.65 7.78 -4.75
N ALA A 116 -26.89 8.74 -5.65
CA ALA A 116 -25.92 9.09 -6.68
C ALA A 116 -24.62 9.64 -6.07
N VAL A 117 -24.73 10.57 -5.11
CA VAL A 117 -23.56 11.13 -4.41
C VAL A 117 -22.82 10.08 -3.58
N GLY A 118 -23.55 9.24 -2.85
CA GLY A 118 -22.95 8.18 -2.05
C GLY A 118 -22.24 7.14 -2.92
N SER A 119 -22.89 6.64 -3.97
CA SER A 119 -22.28 5.68 -4.91
C SER A 119 -21.08 6.26 -5.65
N ALA A 120 -21.13 7.52 -6.11
CA ALA A 120 -19.98 8.22 -6.69
C ALA A 120 -18.81 8.32 -5.71
N THR A 121 -19.09 8.60 -4.43
CA THR A 121 -18.06 8.66 -3.39
C THR A 121 -17.46 7.28 -3.10
N GLY A 122 -18.30 6.25 -3.01
CA GLY A 122 -17.86 4.85 -2.82
C GLY A 122 -16.94 4.39 -3.96
N LEU A 123 -17.34 4.64 -5.20
CA LEU A 123 -16.52 4.32 -6.38
C LEU A 123 -15.25 5.17 -6.46
N ARG A 124 -15.29 6.46 -6.10
CA ARG A 124 -14.10 7.33 -6.04
C ARG A 124 -13.05 6.78 -5.08
N LEU A 125 -13.46 6.40 -3.87
CA LEU A 125 -12.54 5.83 -2.90
C LEU A 125 -12.02 4.46 -3.36
N ALA A 126 -12.87 3.63 -3.95
CA ALA A 126 -12.47 2.37 -4.54
C ALA A 126 -11.47 2.55 -5.70
N ALA A 127 -11.64 3.57 -6.54
CA ALA A 127 -10.72 3.91 -7.63
C ALA A 127 -9.34 4.32 -7.10
N ILE A 128 -9.30 5.18 -6.08
CA ILE A 128 -8.05 5.60 -5.43
C ILE A 128 -7.32 4.38 -4.83
N VAL A 129 -8.05 3.48 -4.17
CA VAL A 129 -7.48 2.24 -3.63
C VAL A 129 -6.99 1.34 -4.77
N ALA A 130 -7.78 1.14 -5.83
CA ALA A 130 -7.40 0.33 -6.98
C ALA A 130 -6.11 0.82 -7.65
N LEU A 131 -5.97 2.13 -7.83
CA LEU A 131 -4.77 2.76 -8.36
C LEU A 131 -3.55 2.55 -7.44
N THR A 132 -3.75 2.63 -6.12
CA THR A 132 -2.69 2.39 -5.13
C THR A 132 -2.22 0.93 -5.14
N LEU A 133 -3.12 -0.02 -5.41
CA LEU A 133 -2.78 -1.45 -5.49
C LEU A 133 -1.81 -1.78 -6.62
N ILE A 134 -1.72 -0.96 -7.68
CA ILE A 134 -0.73 -1.13 -8.75
C ILE A 134 0.68 -1.18 -8.16
N ALA A 135 1.05 -0.17 -7.37
CA ALA A 135 2.34 -0.13 -6.68
C ALA A 135 2.36 -1.10 -5.49
N GLY A 136 1.30 -1.16 -4.69
CA GLY A 136 1.24 -1.95 -3.46
C GLY A 136 1.40 -3.46 -3.65
N LEU A 137 0.90 -4.01 -4.76
CA LEU A 137 1.00 -5.45 -5.05
C LEU A 137 2.27 -5.83 -5.82
N THR A 138 2.93 -4.87 -6.48
CA THR A 138 4.04 -5.16 -7.41
C THR A 138 5.38 -4.55 -7.00
N THR A 139 5.44 -3.94 -5.81
CA THR A 139 6.63 -3.23 -5.31
C THR A 139 6.97 -3.70 -3.90
N THR A 140 8.26 -3.95 -3.65
CA THR A 140 8.75 -4.25 -2.30
C THR A 140 9.20 -2.97 -1.58
N GLY A 141 9.00 -2.91 -0.26
CA GLY A 141 9.46 -1.78 0.57
C GLY A 141 10.97 -1.48 0.41
N PRO A 142 11.86 -2.49 0.47
CA PRO A 142 13.28 -2.31 0.21
C PRO A 142 13.60 -1.70 -1.16
N ASP A 143 12.93 -2.12 -2.23
CA ASP A 143 13.19 -1.60 -3.57
C ASP A 143 12.71 -0.17 -3.72
N LEU A 144 11.57 0.18 -3.11
CA LEU A 144 11.09 1.56 -3.05
C LEU A 144 12.11 2.47 -2.36
N VAL A 145 12.66 2.05 -1.22
CA VAL A 145 13.69 2.81 -0.51
C VAL A 145 14.95 2.99 -1.36
N ARG A 146 15.42 1.91 -2.03
CA ARG A 146 16.58 1.99 -2.95
C ARG A 146 16.33 2.97 -4.08
N ALA A 147 15.14 2.93 -4.69
CA ALA A 147 14.77 3.83 -5.76
C ALA A 147 14.73 5.29 -5.27
N SER A 148 14.19 5.55 -4.07
CA SER A 148 14.20 6.89 -3.47
C SER A 148 15.62 7.41 -3.23
N VAL A 149 16.55 6.59 -2.74
CA VAL A 149 17.96 7.00 -2.58
C VAL A 149 18.61 7.29 -3.93
N GLN A 150 18.41 6.41 -4.92
CA GLN A 150 19.12 6.48 -6.20
C GLN A 150 18.57 7.54 -7.17
N GLN A 151 17.26 7.70 -7.25
CA GLN A 151 16.62 8.63 -8.20
C GLN A 151 16.17 9.94 -7.54
N LEU A 152 15.59 9.88 -6.34
CA LEU A 152 15.15 11.10 -5.62
C LEU A 152 16.30 11.73 -4.79
N ARG A 153 17.49 11.13 -4.79
CA ARG A 153 18.68 11.60 -4.06
C ARG A 153 18.41 11.80 -2.56
N VAL A 154 17.55 10.96 -1.98
CA VAL A 154 17.34 10.94 -0.52
C VAL A 154 18.68 10.62 0.15
N PRO A 155 19.11 11.35 1.19
CA PRO A 155 20.36 11.08 1.88
C PRO A 155 20.47 9.61 2.28
N TYR A 156 21.55 8.94 1.87
CA TYR A 156 21.70 7.50 2.06
C TYR A 156 21.61 7.10 3.54
N ARG A 157 22.01 7.99 4.46
CA ARG A 157 21.86 7.78 5.91
C ARG A 157 20.40 7.53 6.31
N VAL A 158 19.46 8.28 5.72
CA VAL A 158 18.01 8.12 5.98
C VAL A 158 17.49 6.88 5.27
N GLY A 159 17.83 6.71 3.99
CA GLY A 159 17.37 5.55 3.21
C GLY A 159 17.83 4.22 3.79
N TYR A 160 19.10 4.10 4.19
CA TYR A 160 19.62 2.86 4.77
C TYR A 160 19.04 2.56 6.16
N THR A 161 18.68 3.58 6.95
CA THR A 161 17.94 3.36 8.19
C THR A 161 16.57 2.74 7.92
N ALA A 162 15.85 3.21 6.89
CA ALA A 162 14.60 2.60 6.47
C ALA A 162 14.81 1.15 5.97
N LEU A 163 15.87 0.91 5.19
CA LEU A 163 16.23 -0.44 4.74
C LEU A 163 16.58 -1.37 5.91
N ALA A 164 17.28 -0.87 6.94
CA ALA A 164 17.58 -1.60 8.16
C ALA A 164 16.31 -1.93 8.94
N ALA A 165 15.38 -0.97 9.06
CA ALA A 165 14.08 -1.20 9.70
C ALA A 165 13.31 -2.35 9.04
N PHE A 166 13.24 -2.41 7.70
CA PHE A 166 12.63 -3.53 6.99
C PHE A 166 13.27 -4.89 7.32
N ARG A 167 14.59 -4.93 7.55
CA ARG A 167 15.31 -6.14 7.95
C ARG A 167 15.10 -6.51 9.42
N PHE A 168 14.80 -5.54 10.28
CA PHE A 168 14.56 -5.79 11.70
C PHE A 168 13.16 -6.33 11.97
N VAL A 169 12.17 -6.07 11.12
CA VAL A 169 10.78 -6.54 11.31
C VAL A 169 10.70 -8.07 11.49
N PRO A 170 11.25 -8.92 10.59
CA PRO A 170 11.21 -10.37 10.78
C PRO A 170 11.96 -10.82 12.04
N ARG A 171 13.07 -10.15 12.37
CA ARG A 171 13.88 -10.44 13.56
C ARG A 171 13.06 -10.20 14.84
N PHE A 172 12.41 -9.05 14.96
CA PHE A 172 11.60 -8.74 16.14
C PHE A 172 10.36 -9.61 16.24
N GLY A 173 9.81 -10.08 15.11
CA GLY A 173 8.79 -11.14 15.12
C GLY A 173 9.30 -12.41 15.83
N HIS A 174 10.50 -12.87 15.49
CA HIS A 174 11.10 -14.03 16.13
C HIS A 174 11.42 -13.78 17.63
N GLU A 175 11.98 -12.61 17.97
CA GLU A 175 12.25 -12.25 19.37
C GLU A 175 10.96 -12.20 20.20
N LEU A 176 9.87 -11.67 19.64
CA LEU A 176 8.55 -11.67 20.29
C LEU A 176 8.03 -13.09 20.54
N ASP A 177 8.23 -14.02 19.61
CA ASP A 177 7.80 -15.41 19.80
C ASP A 177 8.62 -16.13 20.89
N VAL A 178 9.91 -15.86 20.97
CA VAL A 178 10.77 -16.34 22.08
C VAL A 178 10.32 -15.77 23.42
N ILE A 179 10.01 -14.47 23.49
CA ILE A 179 9.49 -13.82 24.70
C ILE A 179 8.17 -14.47 25.12
N ARG A 180 7.23 -14.68 24.19
CA ARG A 180 5.95 -15.36 24.46
C ARG A 180 6.15 -16.78 24.99
N GLN A 181 7.08 -17.54 24.41
CA GLN A 181 7.41 -18.89 24.87
C GLN A 181 8.00 -18.87 26.29
N ALA A 182 8.94 -17.97 26.57
CA ALA A 182 9.55 -17.85 27.90
C ALA A 182 8.52 -17.47 28.98
N HIS A 183 7.62 -16.54 28.68
CA HIS A 183 6.53 -16.17 29.58
C HIS A 183 5.56 -17.33 29.87
N ARG A 184 5.25 -18.14 28.85
CA ARG A 184 4.43 -19.34 29.00
C ARG A 184 5.08 -20.37 29.91
N VAL A 185 6.40 -20.59 29.80
CA VAL A 185 7.16 -21.50 30.68
C VAL A 185 7.19 -20.97 32.13
N ARG A 186 7.31 -19.65 32.32
CA ARG A 186 7.25 -19.01 33.65
C ARG A 186 5.87 -19.00 34.28
N GLY A 187 4.87 -19.60 33.63
CA GLY A 187 3.51 -19.69 34.15
C GLY A 187 2.78 -18.36 34.20
N SER A 188 3.17 -17.35 33.41
CA SER A 188 2.49 -16.03 33.39
C SER A 188 1.12 -16.13 32.70
N HIS A 189 0.16 -16.77 33.37
CA HIS A 189 -1.24 -16.85 32.97
C HIS A 189 -1.95 -15.64 33.58
N GLY A 190 -1.76 -14.48 32.96
CA GLY A 190 -2.42 -13.23 33.39
C GLY A 190 -3.93 -13.23 33.11
N GLY A 191 -4.67 -14.22 33.60
CA GLY A 191 -6.12 -14.36 33.48
C GLY A 191 -6.65 -14.60 32.06
N ARG A 192 -7.96 -14.87 31.96
CA ARG A 192 -8.73 -14.89 30.70
C ARG A 192 -9.50 -13.58 30.57
N GLY A 193 -9.58 -13.01 29.37
CA GLY A 193 -10.34 -11.78 29.08
C GLY A 193 -9.52 -10.68 28.39
N PRO A 194 -10.18 -9.58 27.97
CA PRO A 194 -9.55 -8.49 27.20
C PRO A 194 -8.53 -7.69 28.02
N PHE A 195 -8.84 -7.33 29.27
CA PHE A 195 -7.92 -6.61 30.16
C PHE A 195 -6.65 -7.42 30.48
N ALA A 196 -6.87 -8.71 30.75
CA ALA A 196 -5.83 -9.72 30.90
C ALA A 196 -4.90 -9.81 29.67
N ALA A 197 -5.45 -9.69 28.46
CA ALA A 197 -4.66 -9.67 27.23
C ALA A 197 -3.78 -8.41 27.14
N ILE A 198 -4.32 -7.24 27.48
CA ILE A 198 -3.58 -5.97 27.48
C ILE A 198 -2.41 -6.02 28.47
N ALA A 199 -2.64 -6.51 29.68
CA ALA A 199 -1.60 -6.66 30.68
C ALA A 199 -0.46 -7.60 30.21
N ARG A 200 -0.80 -8.71 29.54
CA ARG A 200 0.21 -9.61 28.93
C ARG A 200 1.01 -8.91 27.84
N TRP A 201 0.37 -8.11 27.00
CA TRP A 201 1.04 -7.34 25.96
C TRP A 201 2.06 -6.37 26.54
N TRP A 202 1.75 -5.70 27.64
CA TRP A 202 2.70 -4.84 28.35
C TRP A 202 3.93 -5.62 28.83
N GLY A 203 3.70 -6.83 29.36
CA GLY A 203 4.78 -7.74 29.79
C GLY A 203 5.71 -8.17 28.65
N TYR A 204 5.22 -8.29 27.42
CA TYR A 204 6.05 -8.60 26.25
C TYR A 204 6.75 -7.37 25.66
N LEU A 205 6.11 -6.20 25.77
CA LEU A 205 6.59 -4.97 25.15
C LEU A 205 7.92 -4.50 25.75
N VAL A 206 8.01 -4.46 27.09
CA VAL A 206 9.23 -4.01 27.79
C VAL A 206 10.48 -4.81 27.41
N PRO A 207 10.50 -6.16 27.49
CA PRO A 207 11.67 -6.93 27.09
C PRO A 207 11.98 -6.84 25.60
N LEU A 208 10.95 -6.72 24.75
CA LEU A 208 11.14 -6.55 23.30
C LEU A 208 11.79 -5.20 23.00
N LEU A 209 11.33 -4.12 23.62
CA LEU A 209 11.93 -2.78 23.47
C LEU A 209 13.37 -2.76 23.97
N ALA A 210 13.63 -3.36 25.13
CA ALA A 210 15.00 -3.47 25.65
C ALA A 210 15.90 -4.29 24.69
N GLY A 211 15.37 -5.35 24.09
CA GLY A 211 16.05 -6.12 23.04
C GLY A 211 16.34 -5.29 21.79
N ALA A 212 15.35 -4.51 21.35
CA ALA A 212 15.46 -3.63 20.18
C ALA A 212 16.50 -2.53 20.38
N ILE A 213 16.54 -1.87 21.55
CA ILE A 213 17.54 -0.84 21.88
C ILE A 213 18.94 -1.45 21.84
N ARG A 214 19.18 -2.57 22.54
CA ARG A 214 20.47 -3.26 22.51
C ARG A 214 20.87 -3.71 21.10
N HIS A 215 19.91 -4.10 20.28
CA HIS A 215 20.18 -4.46 18.89
C HIS A 215 20.57 -3.22 18.06
N ALA A 216 19.84 -2.12 18.20
CA ALA A 216 20.12 -0.86 17.52
C ALA A 216 21.51 -0.32 17.89
N GLU A 217 21.88 -0.33 19.17
CA GLU A 217 23.21 0.08 19.64
C GLU A 217 24.33 -0.76 19.00
N ARG A 218 24.18 -2.09 19.00
CA ARG A 218 25.15 -2.99 18.35
C ARG A 218 25.27 -2.73 16.85
N VAL A 219 24.14 -2.47 16.17
CA VAL A 219 24.15 -2.16 14.75
C VAL A 219 24.81 -0.79 14.50
N ALA A 220 24.49 0.23 15.29
CA ALA A 220 25.11 1.55 15.20
C ALA A 220 26.63 1.48 15.39
N LEU A 221 27.11 0.83 16.44
CA LEU A 221 28.54 0.64 16.68
C LEU A 221 29.22 -0.12 15.52
N SER A 222 28.56 -1.13 14.95
CA SER A 222 29.07 -1.85 13.78
C SER A 222 29.09 -1.01 12.50
N MET A 223 28.17 -0.04 12.38
CA MET A 223 28.10 0.90 11.26
C MET A 223 29.20 1.94 11.37
N ASP A 224 29.43 2.49 12.56
CA ASP A 224 30.51 3.44 12.84
C ASP A 224 31.88 2.81 12.62
N ALA A 225 32.09 1.57 13.07
CA ALA A 225 33.34 0.82 12.83
C ALA A 225 33.60 0.55 11.33
N ARG A 226 32.56 0.55 10.50
CA ARG A 226 32.65 0.42 9.03
C ARG A 226 32.65 1.77 8.31
N ALA A 227 32.88 2.86 9.06
CA ALA A 227 32.89 4.23 8.55
C ALA A 227 31.60 4.61 7.81
N PHE A 228 30.45 4.06 8.23
CA PHE A 228 29.15 4.46 7.67
C PHE A 228 28.92 5.95 7.95
N GLY A 229 28.76 6.76 6.91
CA GLY A 229 28.64 8.20 7.08
C GLY A 229 29.90 8.99 6.74
N ALA A 230 31.07 8.34 6.62
CA ALA A 230 32.34 9.08 6.48
C ALA A 230 32.44 9.93 5.21
N HIS A 231 31.69 9.58 4.16
CA HIS A 231 31.65 10.33 2.90
C HIS A 231 30.23 10.82 2.59
N PRO A 232 30.09 11.96 1.86
CA PRO A 232 28.79 12.44 1.38
C PRO A 232 28.11 11.46 0.43
N ASP A 233 28.90 10.75 -0.37
CA ASP A 233 28.42 9.80 -1.38
C ASP A 233 28.83 8.37 -1.06
N ARG A 234 28.04 7.42 -1.57
CA ARG A 234 28.25 5.98 -1.37
C ARG A 234 27.99 5.23 -2.67
N THR A 235 28.84 4.24 -2.96
CA THR A 235 28.61 3.29 -4.05
C THR A 235 27.54 2.27 -3.65
N GLU A 236 26.49 2.14 -4.48
CA GLU A 236 25.36 1.25 -4.25
C GLU A 236 25.59 -0.16 -4.82
N ARG A 237 25.47 -1.20 -3.99
CA ARG A 237 25.62 -2.59 -4.43
C ARG A 237 24.44 -3.07 -5.28
N HIS A 238 23.22 -2.63 -4.96
CA HIS A 238 22.00 -3.05 -5.65
C HIS A 238 21.39 -1.85 -6.35
N LEU A 239 21.55 -1.82 -7.67
CA LEU A 239 21.00 -0.76 -8.51
C LEU A 239 19.55 -1.06 -8.90
N VAL A 240 18.71 -0.04 -8.83
CA VAL A 240 17.34 -0.01 -9.33
C VAL A 240 17.29 1.10 -10.40
N PRO A 241 17.90 0.88 -11.58
CA PRO A 241 18.05 1.95 -12.56
C PRO A 241 16.69 2.34 -13.12
N TRP A 242 16.51 3.64 -13.37
CA TRP A 242 15.40 4.12 -14.18
C TRP A 242 15.67 3.78 -15.66
N ARG A 243 14.78 3.00 -16.26
CA ARG A 243 14.88 2.53 -17.65
C ARG A 243 13.89 3.26 -18.54
N ARG A 244 14.11 3.23 -19.86
CA ARG A 244 13.18 3.82 -20.84
C ARG A 244 11.75 3.28 -20.72
N ARG A 245 11.60 2.00 -20.36
CA ARG A 245 10.29 1.35 -20.12
C ARG A 245 9.50 2.00 -18.99
N ASP A 246 10.19 2.51 -17.96
CA ASP A 246 9.57 3.19 -16.82
C ASP A 246 8.97 4.54 -17.26
N THR A 247 9.72 5.30 -18.07
CA THR A 247 9.22 6.53 -18.68
C THR A 247 8.03 6.27 -19.58
N VAL A 248 8.10 5.24 -20.44
CA VAL A 248 6.97 4.86 -21.33
C VAL A 248 5.75 4.50 -20.51
N PHE A 249 5.89 3.73 -19.44
CA PHE A 249 4.80 3.37 -18.55
C PHE A 249 4.13 4.61 -17.94
N VAL A 250 4.90 5.54 -17.39
CA VAL A 250 4.38 6.78 -16.79
C VAL A 250 3.66 7.64 -17.82
N VAL A 251 4.28 7.86 -18.99
CA VAL A 251 3.71 8.71 -20.05
C VAL A 251 2.43 8.09 -20.61
N VAL A 252 2.41 6.79 -20.91
CA VAL A 252 1.19 6.12 -21.39
C VAL A 252 0.09 6.20 -20.35
N PHE A 253 0.41 5.98 -19.07
CA PHE A 253 -0.57 6.11 -17.99
C PHE A 253 -1.16 7.52 -17.90
N TRP A 254 -0.32 8.55 -18.01
CA TRP A 254 -0.78 9.95 -18.00
C TRP A 254 -1.61 10.30 -19.23
N LEU A 255 -1.25 9.82 -20.42
CA LEU A 255 -2.04 10.02 -21.63
C LEU A 255 -3.42 9.37 -21.53
N VAL A 256 -3.49 8.12 -21.04
CA VAL A 256 -4.76 7.43 -20.80
C VAL A 256 -5.59 8.16 -19.75
N SER A 257 -4.97 8.58 -18.64
CA SER A 257 -5.65 9.33 -17.58
C SER A 257 -6.18 10.66 -18.09
N GLY A 258 -5.39 11.41 -18.86
CA GLY A 258 -5.79 12.67 -19.48
C GLY A 258 -6.93 12.48 -20.47
N ALA A 259 -6.86 11.44 -21.31
CA ALA A 259 -7.92 11.12 -22.27
C ALA A 259 -9.25 10.80 -21.57
N ILE A 260 -9.23 10.00 -20.50
CA ILE A 260 -10.43 9.71 -19.68
C ILE A 260 -11.01 10.98 -19.08
N LEU A 261 -10.16 11.82 -18.48
CA LEU A 261 -10.60 13.06 -17.83
C LEU A 261 -11.17 14.08 -18.81
N ILE A 262 -10.63 14.17 -20.02
CA ILE A 262 -11.14 15.05 -21.08
C ILE A 262 -12.43 14.50 -21.67
N ALA A 263 -12.49 13.20 -21.96
CA ALA A 263 -13.66 12.56 -22.57
C ALA A 263 -14.89 12.57 -21.64
N LEU A 264 -14.67 12.52 -20.32
CA LEU A 264 -15.73 12.53 -19.31
C LEU A 264 -15.93 13.90 -18.65
N PHE A 265 -15.39 14.96 -19.26
CA PHE A 265 -15.68 16.33 -18.86
C PHE A 265 -17.09 16.74 -19.35
N PRO A 266 -17.94 17.41 -18.53
CA PRO A 266 -17.67 17.99 -17.22
C PRO A 266 -17.82 17.02 -16.04
N TRP A 267 -16.93 17.15 -15.05
CA TRP A 267 -16.91 16.31 -13.83
C TRP A 267 -17.97 16.70 -12.79
N THR A 268 -19.06 17.29 -13.27
CA THR A 268 -20.23 17.73 -12.51
C THR A 268 -21.43 17.05 -13.14
N VAL A 269 -22.11 16.21 -12.36
CA VAL A 269 -23.52 15.90 -12.62
C VAL A 269 -24.34 17.13 -12.27
#